data_AF-A0A0P1EAZ2-F1
#
_entry.id   AF-A0A0P1EAZ2-F1
#
_cell.length_a   1.000
_cell.length_b   1.000
_cell.length_c   1.000
_cell.angle_alpha   90.00
_cell.angle_beta   90.00
_cell.angle_gamma   90.00
#
_symmetry.space_group_name_H-M   'P 1'
#
loop_
_entity.id
_entity.type
_entity.pdbx_description
1 polymer ?
#
loop_
_entity_poly.entity_id
_entity_poly.type
_entity_poly.pdbx_seq_one_letter_code
_entity_poly.pdbx_strand_id
1 'polypeptide(L)'
;MAFDKKKLKAAMKKKGVSQARLAELLGKGERTVARWLSSKSRLKQDQIESICEVLAIAPEEIDEDWKGEVESSRKVAVGARITTSSSNGYYLLKQRYGVTQTQLIELAPLMFAILAKLALQRPEQRLVELHHAYEQADKPFSPMIDNYEQERLAAEIKVAATQDIFEPVPDPMIDISDLDQSDMPNLLCLLLRHLAEGTGIDLPREWGVGSRCPNSQGIDFDRMAISELTMGDDALNASIINGDVKLDQMDQHLELSELADERIVWLREKAEAANELRRLEKEKRRKEREAWLRANPKEAKKAAKERAEREERIKSLFKKLGIER
;
A
#
# COMPACT_ATOMS: atom_id res chain seq x y z
N MET A 1 -32.17 29.27 -1.47
CA MET A 1 -32.29 30.04 -0.21
C MET A 1 -30.92 30.13 0.43
N ALA A 2 -30.76 30.51 1.70
CA ALA A 2 -29.44 30.70 2.32
C ALA A 2 -29.11 29.50 3.23
N PHE A 3 -27.98 28.84 2.98
CA PHE A 3 -27.30 27.87 3.83
C PHE A 3 -27.72 27.91 5.32
N ASP A 4 -28.33 26.82 5.82
CA ASP A 4 -28.95 26.79 7.14
C ASP A 4 -27.89 26.61 8.26
N LYS A 5 -27.52 27.73 8.87
CA LYS A 5 -26.56 27.76 9.96
C LYS A 5 -27.04 27.09 11.25
N LYS A 6 -28.35 26.89 11.42
CA LYS A 6 -28.88 26.13 12.56
C LYS A 6 -28.62 24.64 12.34
N LYS A 7 -28.86 24.13 11.13
CA LYS A 7 -28.52 22.76 10.75
C LYS A 7 -27.01 22.51 10.88
N LEU A 8 -26.17 23.45 10.43
CA LEU A 8 -24.72 23.35 10.60
C LEU A 8 -24.31 23.25 12.09
N LYS A 9 -24.83 24.13 12.96
CA LYS A 9 -24.51 24.08 14.41
C LYS A 9 -25.00 22.79 15.07
N ALA A 10 -26.15 22.27 14.64
CA ALA A 10 -26.65 20.98 15.10
C ALA A 10 -25.72 19.83 14.66
N ALA A 11 -25.24 19.85 13.41
CA ALA A 11 -24.28 18.88 12.90
C ALA A 11 -22.95 18.93 13.67
N MET A 12 -22.41 20.13 13.93
CA MET A 12 -21.22 20.32 14.77
C MET A 12 -21.41 19.71 16.16
N LYS A 13 -22.55 19.98 16.82
CA LYS A 13 -22.87 19.43 18.13
C LYS A 13 -22.98 17.90 18.10
N LYS A 14 -23.62 17.34 17.08
CA LYS A 14 -23.75 15.88 16.88
C LYS A 14 -22.40 15.20 16.71
N LYS A 15 -21.44 15.87 16.05
CA LYS A 15 -20.08 15.35 15.83
C LYS A 15 -19.08 15.75 16.92
N GLY A 16 -19.50 16.45 17.97
CA GLY A 16 -18.61 16.90 19.05
C GLY A 16 -17.56 17.92 18.61
N VAL A 17 -17.78 18.64 17.50
CA VAL A 17 -16.83 19.60 16.95
C VAL A 17 -17.12 20.99 17.51
N SER A 18 -16.17 21.54 18.26
CA SER A 18 -16.23 22.92 18.76
C SER A 18 -15.86 23.94 17.66
N GLN A 19 -16.14 25.24 17.89
CA GLN A 19 -15.75 26.30 16.95
C GLN A 19 -14.22 26.40 16.81
N ALA A 20 -13.49 26.30 17.92
CA ALA A 20 -12.04 26.27 17.93
C ALA A 20 -11.49 25.06 17.15
N ARG A 21 -12.09 23.87 17.35
CA ARG A 21 -11.69 22.66 16.62
C ARG A 21 -11.99 22.76 15.13
N LEU A 22 -13.14 23.33 14.76
CA LEU A 22 -13.46 23.57 13.35
C LEU A 22 -12.48 24.56 12.70
N ALA A 23 -12.06 25.59 13.45
CA ALA A 23 -11.08 26.56 12.98
C ALA A 23 -9.71 25.92 12.73
N GLU A 24 -9.26 25.07 13.66
CA GLU A 24 -8.04 24.26 13.54
C GLU A 24 -8.10 23.34 12.31
N LEU A 25 -9.19 22.58 12.15
CA LEU A 25 -9.37 21.65 11.02
C LEU A 25 -9.42 22.35 9.65
N LEU A 26 -9.87 23.60 9.61
CA LEU A 26 -9.95 24.40 8.38
C LEU A 26 -8.68 25.24 8.13
N GLY A 27 -7.72 25.26 9.06
CA GLY A 27 -6.56 26.15 9.00
C GLY A 27 -6.97 27.63 8.97
N LYS A 28 -8.05 28.01 9.66
CA LYS A 28 -8.55 29.39 9.74
C LYS A 28 -8.51 29.90 11.18
N GLY A 29 -8.42 31.22 11.36
CA GLY A 29 -8.53 31.83 12.68
C GLY A 29 -9.93 31.63 13.28
N GLU A 30 -10.00 31.40 14.60
CA GLU A 30 -11.28 31.18 15.31
C GLU A 30 -12.28 32.33 15.11
N ARG A 31 -11.80 33.57 15.05
CA ARG A 31 -12.62 34.75 14.75
C ARG A 31 -13.28 34.69 13.36
N THR A 32 -12.60 34.08 12.38
CA THR A 32 -13.13 33.88 11.02
C THR A 32 -14.27 32.87 11.05
N VAL A 33 -14.08 31.74 11.72
CA VAL A 33 -15.13 30.71 11.89
C VAL A 33 -16.30 31.22 12.71
N ALA A 34 -16.05 31.99 13.78
CA ALA A 34 -17.11 32.62 14.56
C ALA A 34 -17.94 33.59 13.70
N ARG A 35 -17.29 34.37 12.83
CA ARG A 35 -17.99 35.24 11.85
C ARG A 35 -18.81 34.41 10.86
N TRP A 36 -18.26 33.30 10.36
CA TRP A 36 -18.94 32.36 9.46
C TRP A 36 -20.20 31.76 10.06
N LEU A 37 -20.16 31.42 11.36
CA LEU A 37 -21.30 30.86 12.11
C LEU A 37 -22.31 31.91 12.60
N SER A 38 -22.02 33.20 12.42
CA SER A 38 -22.94 34.30 12.74
C SER A 38 -24.05 34.41 11.68
N SER A 39 -25.26 34.83 12.06
CA SER A 39 -26.39 34.97 11.13
C SER A 39 -26.17 36.04 10.04
N LYS A 40 -25.21 36.95 10.23
CA LYS A 40 -24.99 38.11 9.34
C LYS A 40 -24.01 37.84 8.19
N SER A 41 -23.15 36.82 8.31
CA SER A 41 -22.17 36.51 7.25
C SER A 41 -22.83 35.68 6.15
N ARG A 42 -22.62 36.02 4.87
CA ARG A 42 -22.82 35.03 3.79
C ARG A 42 -21.55 34.18 3.67
N LEU A 43 -21.72 32.87 3.53
CA LEU A 43 -20.59 31.99 3.23
C LEU A 43 -20.46 31.88 1.72
N LYS A 44 -19.21 31.85 1.26
CA LYS A 44 -18.91 31.44 -0.11
C LYS A 44 -19.12 29.93 -0.23
N GLN A 45 -19.33 29.47 -1.46
CA GLN A 45 -19.56 28.07 -1.74
C GLN A 45 -18.40 27.17 -1.26
N ASP A 46 -17.15 27.54 -1.59
CA ASP A 46 -15.94 26.83 -1.14
C ASP A 46 -15.85 26.72 0.39
N GLN A 47 -16.35 27.72 1.11
CA GLN A 47 -16.35 27.73 2.58
C GLN A 47 -17.39 26.73 3.10
N ILE A 48 -18.54 26.63 2.45
CA ILE A 48 -19.58 25.66 2.78
C ILE A 48 -19.05 24.25 2.52
N GLU A 49 -18.45 24.01 1.36
CA GLU A 49 -17.86 22.72 1.01
C GLU A 49 -16.75 22.30 1.98
N SER A 50 -15.81 23.20 2.29
CA SER A 50 -14.73 22.92 3.25
C SER A 50 -15.27 22.57 4.63
N ILE A 51 -16.31 23.29 5.10
CA ILE A 51 -16.95 23.01 6.39
C ILE A 51 -17.65 21.65 6.35
N CYS A 52 -18.38 21.35 5.28
CA CYS A 52 -19.10 20.09 5.10
C CYS A 52 -18.15 18.89 5.00
N GLU A 53 -17.02 19.04 4.31
CA GLU A 53 -15.97 18.02 4.18
C GLU A 53 -15.33 17.70 5.54
N VAL A 54 -14.88 18.73 6.26
CA VAL A 54 -14.32 18.57 7.61
C VAL A 54 -15.32 17.94 8.58
N LEU A 55 -16.59 18.31 8.44
CA LEU A 55 -17.67 17.74 9.22
C LEU A 55 -18.22 16.45 8.62
N ALA A 56 -17.68 15.90 7.53
CA ALA A 56 -18.19 14.72 6.81
C ALA A 56 -19.73 14.66 6.72
N ILE A 57 -20.34 15.73 6.23
CA ILE A 57 -21.78 15.89 5.98
C ILE A 57 -21.98 16.36 4.55
N ALA A 58 -23.06 15.93 3.89
CA ALA A 58 -23.36 16.40 2.55
C ALA A 58 -23.90 17.85 2.61
N PRO A 59 -23.48 18.78 1.72
CA PRO A 59 -24.03 20.15 1.68
C PRO A 59 -25.55 20.21 1.58
N GLU A 60 -26.16 19.23 0.90
CA GLU A 60 -27.61 19.06 0.73
C GLU A 60 -28.34 18.82 2.06
N GLU A 61 -27.66 18.26 3.07
CA GLU A 61 -28.23 18.10 4.41
C GLU A 61 -28.41 19.45 5.12
N ILE A 62 -27.65 20.47 4.71
CA ILE A 62 -27.64 21.81 5.33
C ILE A 62 -28.40 22.82 4.46
N ASP A 63 -28.35 22.67 3.13
CA ASP A 63 -29.06 23.49 2.17
C ASP A 63 -29.76 22.59 1.14
N GLU A 64 -31.07 22.42 1.27
CA GLU A 64 -31.87 21.55 0.40
C GLU A 64 -31.90 22.04 -1.06
N ASP A 65 -31.65 23.33 -1.27
CA ASP A 65 -31.54 23.96 -2.58
C ASP A 65 -30.09 24.02 -3.09
N TRP A 66 -29.16 23.27 -2.48
CA TRP A 66 -27.74 23.31 -2.85
C TRP A 66 -27.55 22.98 -4.34
N LYS A 67 -27.21 24.01 -5.11
CA LYS A 67 -26.79 23.92 -6.50
C LYS A 67 -25.33 24.30 -6.52
N GLY A 68 -24.46 23.34 -6.17
CA GLY A 68 -23.03 23.53 -6.29
C GLY A 68 -22.66 24.06 -7.68
N GLU A 69 -21.59 24.84 -7.75
CA GLU A 69 -20.96 25.32 -8.96
C GLU A 69 -20.83 24.15 -9.96
N VAL A 70 -21.39 24.37 -11.14
CA VAL A 70 -21.41 23.45 -12.28
C VAL A 70 -20.00 23.20 -12.85
N GLU A 71 -18.95 23.78 -12.25
CA GLU A 71 -17.53 23.47 -12.53
C GLU A 71 -17.02 22.19 -11.83
N SER A 72 -17.83 21.55 -10.99
CA SER A 72 -17.50 20.27 -10.32
C SER A 72 -17.84 19.01 -11.13
N SER A 73 -18.42 19.14 -12.34
CA SER A 73 -18.96 18.00 -13.12
C SER A 73 -17.94 16.92 -13.54
N ARG A 74 -16.64 17.10 -13.29
CA ARG A 74 -15.58 16.12 -13.62
C ARG A 74 -14.78 15.61 -12.43
N LYS A 75 -15.08 16.04 -11.20
CA LYS A 75 -14.36 15.57 -10.01
C LYS A 75 -15.24 14.58 -9.24
N VAL A 76 -14.72 13.39 -8.99
CA VAL A 76 -15.40 12.33 -8.25
C VAL A 76 -14.55 11.97 -7.04
N ALA A 77 -15.18 11.84 -5.87
CA ALA A 77 -14.50 11.38 -4.67
C ALA A 77 -14.12 9.90 -4.80
N VAL A 78 -12.84 9.59 -4.60
CA VAL A 78 -12.33 8.21 -4.59
C VAL A 78 -12.05 7.81 -3.15
N GLY A 79 -12.90 6.97 -2.58
CA GLY A 79 -12.71 6.41 -1.23
C GLY A 79 -12.08 5.04 -1.27
N ALA A 80 -10.88 4.89 -0.68
CA ALA A 80 -10.22 3.59 -0.52
C ALA A 80 -9.51 3.51 0.85
N ARG A 81 -9.45 2.29 1.40
CA ARG A 81 -8.59 2.00 2.56
C ARG A 81 -7.23 1.53 2.04
N ILE A 82 -6.19 2.24 2.42
CA ILE A 82 -4.80 1.92 2.06
C ILE A 82 -4.03 1.45 3.29
N THR A 83 -2.89 0.78 3.05
CA THR A 83 -1.98 0.41 4.12
C THR A 83 -1.27 1.64 4.68
N THR A 84 -0.79 1.56 5.92
CA THR A 84 0.08 2.62 6.48
C THR A 84 1.33 2.81 5.62
N SER A 85 1.95 1.73 5.11
CA SER A 85 3.12 1.85 4.23
C SER A 85 2.82 2.65 2.97
N SER A 86 1.63 2.48 2.37
CA SER A 86 1.20 3.32 1.23
C SER A 86 1.03 4.79 1.65
N SER A 87 0.46 5.05 2.83
CA SER A 87 0.33 6.41 3.38
C SER A 87 1.71 7.08 3.57
N ASN A 88 2.66 6.33 4.13
CA ASN A 88 4.05 6.78 4.28
C ASN A 88 4.71 7.06 2.93
N GLY A 89 4.45 6.22 1.92
CA GLY A 89 4.88 6.48 0.54
C GLY A 89 4.38 7.82 0.02
N TYR A 90 3.09 8.14 0.20
CA TYR A 90 2.54 9.45 -0.17
C TYR A 90 3.20 10.61 0.56
N TYR A 91 3.45 10.46 1.87
CA TYR A 91 4.16 11.46 2.66
C TYR A 91 5.57 11.71 2.11
N LEU A 92 6.35 10.66 1.86
CA LEU A 92 7.72 10.77 1.36
C LEU A 92 7.78 11.36 -0.04
N LEU A 93 6.92 10.92 -0.96
CA LEU A 93 6.85 11.46 -2.32
C LEU A 93 6.46 12.94 -2.35
N LYS A 94 5.58 13.37 -1.43
CA LYS A 94 5.25 14.78 -1.26
C LYS A 94 6.46 15.59 -0.81
N GLN A 95 7.20 15.12 0.18
CA GLN A 95 8.39 15.82 0.67
C GLN A 95 9.49 15.89 -0.40
N ARG A 96 9.73 14.78 -1.10
CA ARG A 96 10.82 14.67 -2.08
C ARG A 96 10.53 15.39 -3.39
N TYR A 97 9.32 15.24 -3.92
CA TYR A 97 8.97 15.68 -5.28
C TYR A 97 7.88 16.77 -5.31
N GLY A 98 7.33 17.17 -4.16
CA GLY A 98 6.23 18.13 -4.10
C GLY A 98 4.89 17.58 -4.61
N VAL A 99 4.79 16.26 -4.86
CA VAL A 99 3.60 15.64 -5.44
C VAL A 99 2.62 15.24 -4.35
N THR A 100 1.39 15.74 -4.44
CA THR A 100 0.32 15.42 -3.49
C THR A 100 -0.28 14.04 -3.74
N GLN A 101 -0.94 13.48 -2.72
CA GLN A 101 -1.70 12.22 -2.85
C GLN A 101 -2.75 12.30 -3.96
N THR A 102 -3.47 13.42 -4.09
CA THR A 102 -4.48 13.62 -5.14
C THR A 102 -3.86 13.52 -6.54
N GLN A 103 -2.73 14.18 -6.77
CA GLN A 103 -2.02 14.12 -8.05
C GLN A 103 -1.55 12.69 -8.37
N LEU A 104 -1.04 11.96 -7.37
CA LEU A 104 -0.66 10.55 -7.56
C LEU A 104 -1.85 9.66 -7.90
N ILE A 105 -3.00 9.86 -7.26
CA ILE A 105 -4.24 9.13 -7.56
C ILE A 105 -4.74 9.47 -8.97
N GLU A 106 -4.68 10.73 -9.39
CA GLU A 106 -5.06 11.14 -10.75
C GLU A 106 -4.12 10.55 -11.82
N LEU A 107 -2.82 10.44 -11.52
CA LEU A 107 -1.83 9.83 -12.40
C LEU A 107 -1.87 8.30 -12.41
N ALA A 108 -2.39 7.67 -11.35
CA ALA A 108 -2.31 6.22 -11.15
C ALA A 108 -2.89 5.41 -12.34
N PRO A 109 -4.05 5.73 -12.94
CA PRO A 109 -4.57 4.98 -14.09
C PRO A 109 -3.64 5.04 -15.30
N LEU A 110 -3.05 6.21 -15.57
CA LEU A 110 -2.10 6.40 -16.68
C LEU A 110 -0.81 5.62 -16.43
N MET A 111 -0.21 5.78 -15.24
CA MET A 111 1.00 5.05 -14.85
C MET A 111 0.77 3.53 -14.92
N PHE A 112 -0.35 3.06 -14.40
CA PHE A 112 -0.70 1.65 -14.42
C PHE A 112 -0.90 1.13 -15.84
N ALA A 113 -1.58 1.87 -16.72
CA ALA A 113 -1.75 1.46 -18.12
C ALA A 113 -0.40 1.35 -18.87
N ILE A 114 0.52 2.28 -18.61
CA ILE A 114 1.89 2.23 -19.16
C ILE A 114 2.63 1.01 -18.62
N LEU A 115 2.65 0.81 -17.30
CA LEU A 115 3.33 -0.30 -16.64
C LEU A 115 2.77 -1.66 -17.07
N ALA A 116 1.46 -1.79 -17.19
CA ALA A 116 0.80 -3.00 -17.67
C ALA A 116 1.27 -3.34 -19.09
N LYS A 117 1.30 -2.35 -19.99
CA LYS A 117 1.76 -2.56 -21.37
C LYS A 117 3.24 -2.91 -21.42
N LEU A 118 4.09 -2.22 -20.64
CA LEU A 118 5.51 -2.55 -20.54
C LEU A 118 5.73 -3.95 -19.97
N ALA A 119 4.93 -4.39 -18.99
CA ALA A 119 5.06 -5.70 -18.36
C ALA A 119 4.75 -6.82 -19.37
N LEU A 120 3.77 -6.61 -20.25
CA LEU A 120 3.45 -7.56 -21.33
C LEU A 120 4.53 -7.58 -22.43
N GLN A 121 5.18 -6.45 -22.70
CA GLN A 121 6.20 -6.33 -23.76
C GLN A 121 7.61 -6.75 -23.30
N ARG A 122 7.89 -6.68 -22.00
CA ARG A 122 9.22 -6.93 -21.44
C ARG A 122 9.79 -8.31 -21.78
N PRO A 123 9.02 -9.42 -21.73
CA PRO A 123 9.57 -10.74 -22.05
C PRO A 123 10.13 -10.82 -23.48
N GLU A 124 9.43 -10.24 -24.47
CA GLU A 124 9.94 -10.21 -25.85
C GLU A 124 11.21 -9.36 -25.98
N GLN A 125 11.27 -8.21 -25.28
CA GLN A 125 12.47 -7.37 -25.26
C GLN A 125 13.65 -8.11 -24.61
N ARG A 126 13.43 -8.83 -23.51
CA ARG A 126 14.43 -9.67 -22.85
C ARG A 126 14.93 -10.77 -23.77
N LEU A 127 14.06 -11.37 -24.59
CA LEU A 127 14.47 -12.39 -25.56
C LEU A 127 15.46 -11.83 -26.59
N VAL A 128 15.18 -10.63 -27.11
CA VAL A 128 16.08 -9.95 -28.04
C VAL A 128 17.40 -9.58 -27.37
N GLU A 129 17.35 -9.02 -26.16
CA GLU A 129 18.54 -8.70 -25.35
C GLU A 129 19.40 -9.95 -25.10
N LEU A 130 18.77 -11.06 -24.76
CA LEU A 130 19.43 -12.33 -24.48
C LEU A 130 20.08 -12.90 -25.74
N HIS A 131 19.37 -12.94 -26.87
CA HIS A 131 19.95 -13.36 -28.16
C HIS A 131 21.15 -12.51 -28.56
N HIS A 132 21.03 -11.19 -28.43
CA HIS A 132 22.15 -10.29 -28.73
C HIS A 132 23.34 -10.51 -27.78
N ALA A 133 23.08 -10.76 -26.50
CA ALA A 133 24.14 -11.12 -25.54
C ALA A 133 24.83 -12.44 -25.92
N TYR A 134 24.10 -13.44 -26.44
CA TYR A 134 24.68 -14.68 -26.96
C TYR A 134 25.57 -14.45 -28.18
N GLU A 135 25.12 -13.62 -29.12
CA GLU A 135 25.90 -13.29 -30.34
C GLU A 135 27.21 -12.57 -30.00
N GLN A 136 27.22 -11.77 -28.93
CA GLN A 136 28.40 -11.02 -28.49
C GLN A 136 29.31 -11.78 -27.52
N ALA A 137 28.84 -12.90 -26.96
CA ALA A 137 29.60 -13.65 -25.98
C ALA A 137 30.69 -14.51 -26.65
N ASP A 138 31.96 -14.15 -26.40
CA ASP A 138 33.15 -14.87 -26.90
C ASP A 138 33.32 -16.26 -26.26
N LYS A 139 32.56 -16.55 -25.20
CA LYS A 139 32.48 -17.86 -24.52
C LYS A 139 31.02 -18.26 -24.31
N PRO A 140 30.68 -19.54 -24.47
CA PRO A 140 29.34 -20.02 -24.14
C PRO A 140 29.06 -19.81 -22.65
N PHE A 141 27.84 -19.37 -22.34
CA PHE A 141 27.34 -19.32 -20.97
C PHE A 141 27.35 -20.74 -20.35
N SER A 142 27.31 -20.81 -19.02
CA SER A 142 27.11 -22.10 -18.33
C SER A 142 25.79 -22.71 -18.82
N PRO A 143 25.78 -23.96 -19.36
CA PRO A 143 24.57 -24.59 -19.90
C PRO A 143 23.41 -24.65 -18.90
N MET A 144 23.73 -24.70 -17.60
CA MET A 144 22.73 -24.72 -16.53
C MET A 144 22.04 -23.37 -16.34
N ILE A 145 22.79 -22.26 -16.45
CA ILE A 145 22.23 -20.90 -16.34
C ILE A 145 21.45 -20.56 -17.61
N ASP A 146 21.97 -21.00 -18.76
CA ASP A 146 21.33 -20.81 -20.07
C ASP A 146 19.95 -21.47 -20.13
N ASN A 147 19.85 -22.76 -19.79
CA ASN A 147 18.58 -23.48 -19.78
C ASN A 147 17.57 -22.86 -18.81
N TYR A 148 18.03 -22.42 -17.63
CA TYR A 148 17.16 -21.78 -16.64
C TYR A 148 16.54 -20.48 -17.17
N GLU A 149 17.36 -19.56 -17.67
CA GLU A 149 16.88 -18.27 -18.16
C GLU A 149 15.97 -18.45 -19.38
N GLN A 150 16.27 -19.41 -20.27
CA GLN A 150 15.40 -19.73 -21.41
C GLN A 150 14.04 -20.29 -20.97
N GLU A 151 14.01 -21.24 -20.04
CA GLU A 151 12.76 -21.81 -19.52
C GLU A 151 11.92 -20.77 -18.79
N ARG A 152 12.56 -19.92 -17.97
CA ARG A 152 11.89 -18.83 -17.27
C ARG A 152 11.32 -17.82 -18.26
N LEU A 153 12.09 -17.43 -19.27
CA LEU A 153 11.64 -16.49 -20.29
C LEU A 153 10.50 -17.05 -21.14
N ALA A 154 10.54 -18.34 -21.47
CA ALA A 154 9.45 -19.02 -22.13
C ALA A 154 8.16 -19.01 -21.28
N ALA A 155 8.29 -19.18 -19.96
CA ALA A 155 7.17 -19.04 -19.03
C ALA A 155 6.62 -17.60 -19.00
N GLU A 156 7.49 -16.59 -18.95
CA GLU A 156 7.10 -15.18 -19.02
C GLU A 156 6.35 -14.85 -20.32
N ILE A 157 6.84 -15.30 -21.47
CA ILE A 157 6.19 -15.11 -22.79
C ILE A 157 4.81 -15.79 -22.82
N LYS A 158 4.72 -17.03 -22.30
CA LYS A 158 3.46 -17.76 -22.22
C LYS A 158 2.43 -17.03 -21.35
N VAL A 159 2.86 -16.47 -20.22
CA VAL A 159 1.99 -15.65 -19.36
C VAL A 159 1.61 -14.34 -20.06
N ALA A 160 2.54 -13.66 -20.73
CA ALA A 160 2.23 -12.42 -21.45
C ALA A 160 1.16 -12.63 -22.56
N ALA A 161 1.14 -13.80 -23.19
CA ALA A 161 0.13 -14.17 -24.18
C ALA A 161 -1.30 -14.28 -23.60
N THR A 162 -1.47 -14.47 -22.28
CA THR A 162 -2.79 -14.48 -21.63
C THR A 162 -3.34 -13.06 -21.39
N GLN A 163 -2.50 -12.03 -21.56
CA GLN A 163 -2.80 -10.63 -21.23
C GLN A 163 -3.09 -10.38 -19.74
N ASP A 164 -2.82 -11.34 -18.86
CA ASP A 164 -2.94 -11.18 -17.41
C ASP A 164 -1.56 -10.90 -16.78
N ILE A 165 -1.31 -9.63 -16.47
CA ILE A 165 -0.05 -9.19 -15.84
C ILE A 165 0.09 -9.63 -14.37
N PHE A 166 -0.99 -10.14 -13.77
CA PHE A 166 -1.03 -10.61 -12.38
C PHE A 166 -1.00 -12.14 -12.28
N GLU A 167 -1.05 -12.84 -13.41
CA GLU A 167 -0.87 -14.28 -13.42
C GLU A 167 0.56 -14.61 -12.97
N PRO A 168 0.74 -15.51 -11.99
CA PRO A 168 2.05 -15.88 -11.51
C PRO A 168 2.92 -16.45 -12.63
N VAL A 169 4.19 -16.05 -12.66
CA VAL A 169 5.19 -16.64 -13.55
C VAL A 169 5.86 -17.80 -12.81
N PRO A 170 5.73 -19.04 -13.28
CA PRO A 170 6.43 -20.18 -12.70
C PRO A 170 7.94 -19.98 -12.72
N ASP A 171 8.60 -20.22 -11.60
CA ASP A 171 10.06 -20.29 -11.54
C ASP A 171 10.51 -21.74 -11.78
N PRO A 172 11.26 -22.04 -12.85
CA PRO A 172 11.66 -23.41 -13.16
C PRO A 172 12.62 -24.03 -12.13
N MET A 173 13.26 -23.22 -11.27
CA MET A 173 14.13 -23.71 -10.18
C MET A 173 13.38 -23.93 -8.88
N ILE A 174 12.16 -23.42 -8.74
CA ILE A 174 11.39 -23.56 -7.51
C ILE A 174 10.31 -24.60 -7.71
N ASP A 175 10.34 -25.63 -6.87
CA ASP A 175 9.27 -26.61 -6.84
C ASP A 175 7.97 -25.94 -6.36
N ILE A 176 7.07 -25.71 -7.31
CA ILE A 176 5.77 -25.02 -7.17
C ILE A 176 4.87 -25.72 -6.12
N SER A 177 5.21 -26.93 -5.68
CA SER A 177 4.43 -27.67 -4.68
C SER A 177 4.65 -27.21 -3.23
N ASP A 178 5.74 -26.51 -2.93
CA ASP A 178 6.08 -25.99 -1.59
C ASP A 178 5.80 -24.49 -1.43
N LEU A 179 5.56 -23.75 -2.52
CA LEU A 179 5.19 -22.33 -2.48
C LEU A 179 3.67 -22.13 -2.56
N ASP A 180 3.14 -21.18 -1.77
CA ASP A 180 1.80 -20.67 -2.04
C ASP A 180 1.86 -19.92 -3.39
N GLN A 181 0.85 -20.07 -4.25
CA GLN A 181 0.83 -19.38 -5.56
C GLN A 181 0.90 -17.86 -5.39
N SER A 182 0.59 -17.34 -4.20
CA SER A 182 0.78 -15.93 -3.83
C SER A 182 2.23 -15.48 -3.77
N ASP A 183 3.19 -16.40 -3.64
CA ASP A 183 4.59 -16.08 -3.39
C ASP A 183 5.39 -16.00 -4.70
N MET A 184 4.80 -16.47 -5.80
CA MET A 184 5.40 -16.38 -7.13
C MET A 184 5.23 -14.97 -7.71
N PRO A 185 6.31 -14.37 -8.27
CA PRO A 185 6.21 -13.07 -8.91
C PRO A 185 5.35 -13.17 -10.18
N ASN A 186 4.57 -12.13 -10.45
CA ASN A 186 3.89 -11.94 -11.72
C ASN A 186 4.68 -10.99 -12.64
N LEU A 187 4.25 -10.81 -13.89
CA LEU A 187 4.93 -9.95 -14.87
C LEU A 187 5.08 -8.51 -14.38
N LEU A 188 4.07 -7.95 -13.69
CA LEU A 188 4.17 -6.60 -13.13
C LEU A 188 5.27 -6.52 -12.06
N CYS A 189 5.35 -7.49 -11.15
CA CYS A 189 6.40 -7.55 -10.12
C CYS A 189 7.80 -7.66 -10.73
N LEU A 190 7.96 -8.47 -11.79
CA LEU A 190 9.23 -8.60 -12.51
C LEU A 190 9.64 -7.29 -13.19
N LEU A 191 8.69 -6.61 -13.84
CA LEU A 191 8.93 -5.29 -14.42
C LEU A 191 9.33 -4.27 -13.35
N LEU A 192 8.59 -4.19 -12.24
CA LEU A 192 8.87 -3.23 -11.17
C LEU A 192 10.26 -3.43 -10.58
N ARG A 193 10.72 -4.67 -10.42
CA ARG A 193 12.11 -4.97 -9.99
C ARG A 193 13.12 -4.45 -10.99
N HIS A 194 12.92 -4.74 -12.27
CA HIS A 194 13.80 -4.24 -13.31
C HIS A 194 13.85 -2.70 -13.35
N LEU A 195 12.70 -2.03 -13.22
CA LEU A 195 12.65 -0.57 -13.19
C LEU A 195 13.25 0.03 -11.91
N ALA A 196 13.26 -0.72 -10.80
CA ALA A 196 13.84 -0.28 -9.55
C ALA A 196 15.38 -0.44 -9.51
N GLU A 197 15.96 -1.27 -10.38
CA GLU A 197 17.41 -1.46 -10.47
C GLU A 197 18.13 -0.11 -10.66
N GLY A 198 19.05 0.20 -9.74
CA GLY A 198 19.82 1.45 -9.77
C GLY A 198 19.07 2.72 -9.32
N THR A 199 17.79 2.64 -8.97
CA THR A 199 17.00 3.79 -8.50
C THR A 199 17.15 4.06 -7.00
N GLY A 200 17.64 3.09 -6.24
CA GLY A 200 17.69 3.14 -4.78
C GLY A 200 16.37 2.74 -4.09
N ILE A 201 15.32 2.44 -4.85
CA ILE A 201 14.07 1.87 -4.33
C ILE A 201 14.28 0.38 -4.09
N ASP A 202 14.05 -0.08 -2.85
CA ASP A 202 14.13 -1.49 -2.51
C ASP A 202 12.72 -2.10 -2.47
N LEU A 203 12.54 -3.17 -3.25
CA LEU A 203 11.27 -3.89 -3.34
C LEU A 203 11.37 -5.16 -2.51
N PRO A 204 10.30 -5.56 -1.81
CA PRO A 204 10.32 -6.79 -1.05
C PRO A 204 10.54 -8.00 -1.97
N ARG A 205 11.30 -8.97 -1.46
CA ARG A 205 11.50 -10.27 -2.15
C ARG A 205 10.19 -11.03 -2.29
N GLU A 206 9.32 -10.89 -1.31
CA GLU A 206 8.01 -11.54 -1.26
C GLU A 206 6.95 -10.44 -1.10
N TRP A 207 6.04 -10.36 -2.07
CA TRP A 207 4.87 -9.50 -1.94
C TRP A 207 3.84 -10.30 -1.14
N GLY A 208 3.45 -9.77 0.02
CA GLY A 208 2.78 -10.54 1.07
C GLY A 208 1.61 -11.44 0.62
N VAL A 209 1.46 -12.55 1.34
CA VAL A 209 0.50 -13.65 1.12
C VAL A 209 -0.92 -13.15 0.85
N GLY A 210 -1.53 -13.62 -0.25
CA GLY A 210 -2.98 -13.57 -0.48
C GLY A 210 -3.50 -12.52 -1.48
N SER A 211 -2.65 -11.75 -2.15
CA SER A 211 -3.06 -10.86 -3.26
C SER A 211 -2.20 -11.08 -4.49
N ARG A 212 -2.84 -11.32 -5.64
CA ARG A 212 -2.15 -11.34 -6.95
C ARG A 212 -1.57 -9.96 -7.32
N CYS A 213 -2.08 -8.88 -6.72
CA CYS A 213 -1.60 -7.53 -6.97
C CYS A 213 -0.63 -7.08 -5.86
N PRO A 214 0.56 -6.56 -6.20
CA PRO A 214 1.52 -6.01 -5.25
C PRO A 214 0.93 -4.90 -4.36
N ASN A 215 1.28 -4.85 -3.07
CA ASN A 215 0.92 -3.78 -2.13
C ASN A 215 2.16 -3.09 -1.53
N SER A 216 2.02 -1.88 -0.99
CA SER A 216 3.17 -1.08 -0.55
C SER A 216 3.91 -1.59 0.70
N GLN A 217 3.48 -2.68 1.32
CA GLN A 217 4.12 -3.18 2.53
C GLN A 217 5.53 -3.69 2.22
N GLY A 218 6.52 -3.19 2.97
CA GLY A 218 7.91 -3.59 2.76
C GLY A 218 8.64 -2.84 1.65
N ILE A 219 7.99 -1.88 0.97
CA ILE A 219 8.65 -1.04 -0.05
C ILE A 219 9.39 0.11 0.61
N ASP A 220 10.68 0.24 0.28
CA ASP A 220 11.53 1.36 0.66
C ASP A 220 11.47 2.44 -0.43
N PHE A 221 10.52 3.37 -0.31
CA PHE A 221 10.26 4.40 -1.32
C PHE A 221 11.39 5.43 -1.46
N ASP A 222 12.08 5.74 -0.37
CA ASP A 222 13.18 6.70 -0.32
C ASP A 222 14.07 6.41 0.89
N ARG A 223 15.03 5.50 0.72
CA ARG A 223 15.94 5.05 1.77
C ARG A 223 16.68 6.19 2.44
N MET A 224 17.09 7.19 1.64
CA MET A 224 17.84 8.33 2.14
C MET A 224 16.96 9.19 3.04
N ALA A 225 15.77 9.57 2.58
CA ALA A 225 14.85 10.37 3.38
C ALA A 225 14.42 9.64 4.67
N ILE A 226 14.15 8.34 4.60
CA ILE A 226 13.82 7.53 5.78
C ILE A 226 15.00 7.49 6.76
N SER A 227 16.22 7.23 6.26
CA SER A 227 17.42 7.21 7.09
C SER A 227 17.74 8.57 7.72
N GLU A 228 17.45 9.68 7.05
CA GLU A 228 17.60 11.03 7.62
C GLU A 228 16.59 11.28 8.76
N LEU A 229 15.34 10.84 8.57
CA LEU A 229 14.29 10.96 9.59
C LEU A 229 14.62 10.15 10.85
N THR A 230 15.24 8.99 10.69
CA THR A 230 15.57 8.05 11.79
C THR A 230 17.00 8.17 12.30
N MET A 231 17.78 9.13 11.78
CA MET A 231 19.22 9.25 12.08
C MET A 231 20.01 7.95 11.83
N GLY A 232 19.57 7.15 10.85
CA GLY A 232 20.18 5.87 10.51
C GLY A 232 19.80 4.70 11.43
N ASP A 233 18.77 4.84 12.28
CA ASP A 233 18.27 3.73 13.09
C ASP A 233 17.52 2.71 12.22
N ASP A 234 18.17 1.59 11.90
CA ASP A 234 17.65 0.53 11.05
C ASP A 234 16.32 -0.07 11.55
N ALA A 235 16.12 -0.12 12.88
CA ALA A 235 14.89 -0.67 13.44
C ALA A 235 13.70 0.29 13.21
N LEU A 236 13.95 1.60 13.30
CA LEU A 236 12.96 2.61 12.96
C LEU A 236 12.70 2.68 11.45
N ASN A 237 13.75 2.54 10.63
CA ASN A 237 13.62 2.43 9.16
C ASN A 237 12.65 1.30 8.81
N ALA A 238 12.91 0.11 9.33
CA ALA A 238 12.04 -1.05 9.12
C ALA A 238 10.62 -0.81 9.64
N SER A 239 10.44 -0.11 10.77
CA SER A 239 9.13 0.20 11.33
C SER A 239 8.33 1.16 10.43
N ILE A 240 8.98 2.15 9.80
CA ILE A 240 8.33 3.06 8.84
C ILE A 240 7.97 2.31 7.55
N ILE A 241 8.90 1.52 7.00
CA ILE A 241 8.72 0.75 5.76
C ILE A 241 7.58 -0.27 5.91
N ASN A 242 7.50 -0.97 7.04
CA ASN A 242 6.45 -1.94 7.32
C ASN A 242 5.11 -1.30 7.72
N GLY A 243 5.07 0.03 7.87
CA GLY A 243 3.84 0.75 8.17
C GLY A 243 3.41 0.70 9.64
N ASP A 244 4.36 0.47 10.54
CA ASP A 244 4.13 0.46 11.99
C ASP A 244 4.07 1.87 12.56
N VAL A 245 4.78 2.79 11.92
CA VAL A 245 4.75 4.22 12.21
C VAL A 245 4.00 4.95 11.09
N LYS A 246 3.07 5.84 11.46
CA LYS A 246 2.29 6.67 10.54
C LYS A 246 2.92 8.06 10.43
N LEU A 247 3.64 8.34 9.35
CA LEU A 247 4.36 9.61 9.17
C LEU A 247 3.42 10.82 9.02
N ASP A 248 2.22 10.61 8.48
CA ASP A 248 1.18 11.64 8.34
C ASP A 248 0.62 12.13 9.70
N GLN A 249 0.89 11.40 10.78
CA GLN A 249 0.53 11.80 12.15
C GLN A 249 1.66 12.51 12.89
N MET A 250 2.84 12.60 12.28
CA MET A 250 3.96 13.33 12.85
C MET A 250 3.67 14.83 12.75
N ASP A 251 3.95 15.57 13.83
CA ASP A 251 3.82 17.01 13.79
C ASP A 251 4.93 17.61 12.91
N GLN A 252 4.58 18.62 12.09
CA GLN A 252 5.48 19.23 11.13
C GLN A 252 6.72 19.84 11.79
N HIS A 253 6.65 20.30 13.04
CA HIS A 253 7.84 20.83 13.71
C HIS A 253 8.91 19.76 13.94
N LEU A 254 8.51 18.48 14.10
CA LEU A 254 9.45 17.37 14.24
C LEU A 254 10.18 17.07 12.94
N GLU A 255 9.77 17.61 11.79
CA GLU A 255 10.51 17.50 10.52
C GLU A 255 11.79 18.35 10.54
N LEU A 256 11.90 19.33 11.45
CA LEU A 256 13.08 20.18 11.56
C LEU A 256 14.30 19.38 12.02
N SER A 257 15.45 19.67 11.43
CA SER A 257 16.72 18.99 11.73
C SER A 257 17.17 19.22 13.18
N GLU A 258 16.85 20.38 13.76
CA GLU A 258 17.18 20.76 15.14
C GLU A 258 16.45 19.91 16.18
N LEU A 259 15.30 19.32 15.83
CA LEU A 259 14.47 18.50 16.72
C LEU A 259 14.61 17.00 16.43
N ALA A 260 15.76 16.58 15.90
CA ALA A 260 16.01 15.19 15.56
C ALA A 260 15.84 14.25 16.76
N ASP A 261 16.35 14.61 17.94
CA ASP A 261 16.23 13.78 19.13
C ASP A 261 14.77 13.58 19.57
N GLU A 262 13.97 14.65 19.56
CA GLU A 262 12.53 14.59 19.88
C GLU A 262 11.77 13.74 18.86
N ARG A 263 12.11 13.90 17.57
CA ARG A 263 11.56 13.06 16.50
C ARG A 263 11.86 11.59 16.73
N ILE A 264 13.09 11.22 17.12
CA ILE A 264 13.47 9.83 17.41
C ILE A 264 12.66 9.26 18.58
N VAL A 265 12.48 10.02 19.66
CA VAL A 265 11.65 9.59 20.80
C VAL A 265 10.23 9.31 20.34
N TRP A 266 9.63 10.23 19.58
CA TRP A 266 8.28 10.05 19.04
C TRP A 266 8.17 8.80 18.14
N LEU A 267 9.14 8.60 17.23
CA LEU A 267 9.18 7.45 16.34
C LEU A 267 9.24 6.13 17.11
N ARG A 268 10.07 6.07 18.17
CA ARG A 268 10.18 4.89 19.05
C ARG A 268 8.88 4.61 19.78
N GLU A 269 8.26 5.62 20.38
CA GLU A 269 6.97 5.46 21.06
C GLU A 269 5.89 4.91 20.11
N LYS A 270 5.83 5.40 18.87
CA LYS A 270 4.88 4.89 17.87
C LYS A 270 5.20 3.45 17.46
N ALA A 271 6.46 3.13 17.21
CA ALA A 271 6.88 1.78 16.84
C ALA A 271 6.60 0.77 17.97
N GLU A 272 6.89 1.13 19.23
CA GLU A 272 6.61 0.31 20.40
C GLU A 272 5.11 0.09 20.61
N ALA A 273 4.30 1.15 20.49
CA ALA A 273 2.85 1.03 20.57
C ALA A 273 2.27 0.10 19.48
N ALA A 274 2.79 0.18 18.25
CA ALA A 274 2.39 -0.71 17.17
C ALA A 274 2.81 -2.17 17.41
N ASN A 275 4.01 -2.39 17.96
CA ASN A 275 4.50 -3.72 18.34
C ASN A 275 3.64 -4.33 19.45
N GLU A 276 3.29 -3.55 20.47
CA GLU A 276 2.42 -4.01 21.55
C GLU A 276 1.03 -4.37 21.05
N LEU A 277 0.44 -3.52 20.19
CA LEU A 277 -0.84 -3.80 19.57
C LEU A 277 -0.81 -5.11 18.76
N ARG A 278 0.23 -5.33 17.93
CA ARG A 278 0.41 -6.59 17.19
C ARG A 278 0.58 -7.79 18.10
N ARG A 279 1.28 -7.64 19.23
CA ARG A 279 1.44 -8.71 20.23
C ARG A 279 0.09 -9.09 20.82
N LEU A 280 -0.71 -8.11 21.23
CA LEU A 280 -2.05 -8.31 21.77
C LEU A 280 -3.01 -8.94 20.74
N GLU A 281 -2.95 -8.51 19.48
CA GLU A 281 -3.74 -9.11 18.40
C GLU A 281 -3.35 -10.56 18.11
N LYS A 282 -2.05 -10.87 18.08
CA LYS A 282 -1.57 -12.26 17.92
C LYS A 282 -2.03 -13.14 19.08
N GLU A 283 -1.96 -12.65 20.31
CA GLU A 283 -2.43 -13.39 21.48
C GLU A 283 -3.94 -13.60 21.44
N LYS A 284 -4.71 -12.57 21.05
CA LYS A 284 -6.16 -12.67 20.86
C LYS A 284 -6.52 -13.71 19.81
N ARG A 285 -5.90 -13.66 18.62
CA ARG A 285 -6.10 -14.66 17.55
C ARG A 285 -5.73 -16.07 18.01
N ARG A 286 -4.66 -16.22 18.80
CA ARG A 286 -4.27 -17.51 19.38
C ARG A 286 -5.35 -18.03 20.33
N LYS A 287 -5.85 -17.20 21.26
CA LYS A 287 -6.93 -17.57 22.19
C LYS A 287 -8.23 -17.91 21.46
N GLU A 288 -8.61 -17.12 20.46
CA GLU A 288 -9.79 -17.38 19.61
C GLU A 288 -9.66 -18.72 18.87
N ARG A 289 -8.47 -18.99 18.31
CA ARG A 289 -8.18 -20.27 17.64
C ARG A 289 -8.24 -21.45 18.61
N GLU A 290 -7.65 -21.33 19.80
CA GLU A 290 -7.71 -22.36 20.84
C GLU A 290 -9.15 -22.61 21.33
N ALA A 291 -9.93 -21.55 21.52
CA ALA A 291 -11.34 -21.65 21.88
C ALA A 291 -12.15 -22.34 20.77
N TRP A 292 -11.91 -21.99 19.50
CA TRP A 292 -12.54 -22.64 18.36
C TRP A 292 -12.18 -24.13 18.26
N LEU A 293 -10.91 -24.49 18.46
CA LEU A 293 -10.46 -25.89 18.47
C LEU A 293 -11.11 -26.71 19.58
N ARG A 294 -11.31 -26.11 20.76
CA ARG A 294 -12.01 -26.76 21.89
C ARG A 294 -13.51 -26.91 21.63
N ALA A 295 -14.15 -25.92 21.03
CA ALA A 295 -15.56 -25.95 20.70
C ALA A 295 -15.89 -26.93 19.55
N ASN A 296 -14.96 -27.10 18.60
CA ASN A 296 -15.18 -27.87 17.37
C ASN A 296 -14.17 -29.02 17.21
N PRO A 297 -14.07 -29.98 18.15
CA PRO A 297 -13.01 -31.00 18.15
C PRO A 297 -13.09 -31.96 16.96
N LYS A 298 -14.30 -32.21 16.42
CA LYS A 298 -14.48 -33.06 15.23
C LYS A 298 -14.00 -32.37 13.96
N GLU A 299 -14.33 -31.09 13.80
CA GLU A 299 -13.90 -30.27 12.66
C GLU A 299 -12.39 -30.02 12.70
N ALA A 300 -11.84 -29.77 13.89
CA ALA A 300 -10.41 -29.65 14.10
C ALA A 300 -9.65 -30.94 13.71
N LYS A 301 -10.16 -32.12 14.12
CA LYS A 301 -9.59 -33.42 13.74
C LYS A 301 -9.70 -33.65 12.23
N LYS A 302 -10.82 -33.28 11.61
CA LYS A 302 -11.01 -33.37 10.16
C LYS A 302 -10.02 -32.49 9.41
N ALA A 303 -9.88 -31.22 9.79
CA ALA A 303 -8.94 -30.28 9.19
C ALA A 303 -7.47 -30.73 9.38
N ALA A 304 -7.12 -31.28 10.55
CA ALA A 304 -5.79 -31.84 10.80
C ALA A 304 -5.51 -33.08 9.92
N LYS A 305 -6.51 -33.96 9.76
CA LYS A 305 -6.42 -35.12 8.87
C LYS A 305 -6.28 -34.70 7.41
N GLU A 306 -7.09 -33.77 6.94
CA GLU A 306 -7.01 -33.23 5.56
C GLU A 306 -5.65 -32.58 5.29
N ARG A 307 -5.08 -31.86 6.27
CA ARG A 307 -3.73 -31.31 6.17
C ARG A 307 -2.66 -32.39 6.09
N ALA A 308 -2.73 -33.42 6.94
CA ALA A 308 -1.80 -34.55 6.92
C ALA A 308 -1.89 -35.35 5.60
N GLU A 309 -3.10 -35.60 5.11
CA GLU A 309 -3.33 -36.27 3.81
C GLU A 309 -2.79 -35.42 2.65
N ARG A 310 -2.95 -34.08 2.69
CA ARG A 310 -2.35 -33.17 1.71
C ARG A 310 -0.82 -33.24 1.75
N GLU A 311 -0.22 -33.22 2.94
CA GLU A 311 1.23 -33.33 3.12
C GLU A 311 1.77 -34.70 2.66
N GLU A 312 1.07 -35.81 2.94
CA GLU A 312 1.44 -37.13 2.42
C GLU A 312 1.28 -37.22 0.90
N ARG A 313 0.23 -36.63 0.33
CA ARG A 313 0.03 -36.58 -1.11
C ARG A 313 1.18 -35.84 -1.80
N ILE A 314 1.58 -34.70 -1.24
CA ILE A 314 2.74 -33.93 -1.68
C ILE A 314 4.02 -34.78 -1.58
N LYS A 315 4.28 -35.43 -0.43
CA LYS A 315 5.43 -36.36 -0.27
C LYS A 315 5.45 -37.52 -1.27
N SER A 316 4.27 -38.10 -1.57
CA SER A 316 4.15 -39.20 -2.53
C SER A 316 4.42 -38.74 -3.97
N LEU A 317 4.08 -37.49 -4.30
CA LEU A 317 4.39 -36.88 -5.58
C LEU A 317 5.89 -36.65 -5.72
N PHE A 318 6.55 -36.12 -4.69
CA PHE A 318 8.02 -35.98 -4.67
C PHE A 318 8.74 -37.31 -4.92
N LYS A 319 8.34 -38.37 -4.21
CA LYS A 319 8.93 -39.70 -4.39
C LYS A 319 8.76 -40.25 -5.82
N LYS A 320 7.63 -39.97 -6.47
CA LYS A 320 7.38 -40.38 -7.86
C LYS A 320 8.19 -39.58 -8.87
N LEU A 321 8.53 -38.34 -8.55
CA LEU A 321 9.34 -37.46 -9.40
C LEU A 321 10.85 -37.70 -9.22
N GLY A 322 11.27 -38.63 -8.35
CA GLY A 322 12.69 -38.91 -8.11
C GLY A 322 13.41 -37.80 -7.35
N ILE A 323 12.65 -36.88 -6.74
CA ILE A 323 13.17 -35.78 -5.93
C ILE A 323 13.24 -36.29 -4.50
N GLU A 324 14.37 -36.92 -4.15
CA GLU A 324 14.71 -37.20 -2.75
C GLU A 324 15.25 -35.89 -2.12
N ARG A 325 14.59 -35.41 -1.06
CA ARG A 325 15.08 -34.31 -0.22
C ARG A 325 16.31 -34.71 0.58
#